data_AF-A0A183ISY6-F1
#
_entry.id   AF-A0A183ISY6-F1
#
_cell.length_a   1.000
_cell.length_b   1.000
_cell.length_c   1.000
_cell.angle_alpha   90.00
_cell.angle_beta   90.00
_cell.angle_gamma   90.00
#
_symmetry.space_group_name_H-M   'P 1'
#
loop_
_entity.id
_entity.type
_entity.pdbx_description
1 polymer ?
#
loop_
_entity_poly.entity_id
_entity_poly.type
_entity_poly.pdbx_seq_one_letter_code
_entity_poly.pdbx_strand_id
1 'polypeptide(L)'
;MILFGCSKPNHPTGGVWDCEHHSVCDKENPKILFSWARNAPSLSLPDNVGVAVGGDSGIDNYVVQVHYNAKFTGEVLDYSGVVLNVTSLKPRYFADVLLMVSSAYYNIPPHMSEVALNISCTYYGPTPLHIFAYRTHAHSLGRIITGYNILNDQWTLIGKGNPQWPQRFYPTTPEVVAEPGSILAAQCIFNSTTRDTVTYIGAHGKNEMCNFYMYIYVESEYGTMLKQLGECLDSNDTKLFAKYPAEARKPLERNPLLEMEANMTMERFGEN
;
A
#
# COMPACT_ATOMS: atom_id res chain seq x y z
N MET A 1 12.51 1.57 -0.13
CA MET A 1 12.42 2.20 1.20
C MET A 1 10.96 2.41 1.54
N ILE A 2 10.58 2.27 2.82
CA ILE A 2 9.23 2.54 3.31
C ILE A 2 9.36 3.41 4.56
N LEU A 3 8.56 4.46 4.64
CA LEU A 3 8.44 5.30 5.83
C LEU A 3 7.14 4.93 6.54
N PHE A 4 7.27 4.55 7.80
CA PHE A 4 6.15 4.30 8.70
C PHE A 4 6.04 5.39 9.75
N GLY A 5 4.82 5.69 10.16
CA GLY A 5 4.50 6.49 11.34
C GLY A 5 3.91 5.62 12.45
N CYS A 6 4.27 5.92 13.70
CA CYS A 6 3.82 5.18 14.88
C CYS A 6 3.85 6.03 16.14
N SER A 7 3.06 5.64 17.15
CA SER A 7 3.16 6.18 18.50
C SER A 7 4.44 5.70 19.16
N LYS A 8 4.83 4.43 18.94
CA LYS A 8 6.05 3.85 19.50
C LYS A 8 6.68 2.79 18.60
N PRO A 9 7.98 2.90 18.28
CA PRO A 9 8.71 1.85 17.54
C PRO A 9 9.02 0.63 18.42
N ASN A 10 9.21 -0.53 17.81
CA ASN A 10 9.60 -1.77 18.51
C ASN A 10 10.99 -1.71 19.16
N HIS A 11 11.86 -0.84 18.64
CA HIS A 11 13.20 -0.62 19.15
C HIS A 11 13.41 0.85 19.54
N PRO A 12 14.36 1.15 20.45
CA PRO A 12 14.67 2.52 20.83
C PRO A 12 15.02 3.41 19.63
N THR A 13 14.65 4.68 19.73
CA THR A 13 14.99 5.69 18.72
C THR A 13 16.50 5.82 18.54
N GLY A 14 16.95 6.01 17.29
CA GLY A 14 18.37 6.09 16.93
C GLY A 14 19.07 4.74 16.72
N GLY A 15 18.40 3.62 17.00
CA GLY A 15 18.89 2.29 16.65
C GLY A 15 18.72 1.94 15.17
N VAL A 16 19.48 0.94 14.71
CA VAL A 16 19.25 0.22 13.45
C VAL A 16 19.07 -1.25 13.80
N TRP A 17 18.04 -1.88 13.26
CA TRP A 17 17.68 -3.26 13.56
C TRP A 17 17.09 -3.96 12.33
N ASP A 18 17.02 -5.29 12.38
CA ASP A 18 16.29 -6.06 11.37
C ASP A 18 14.80 -5.77 11.51
N CYS A 19 14.15 -5.32 10.44
CA CYS A 19 12.76 -4.88 10.49
C CYS A 19 11.75 -6.01 10.75
N GLU A 20 12.16 -7.29 10.62
CA GLU A 20 11.28 -8.45 10.77
C GLU A 20 9.95 -8.27 10.00
N HIS A 21 10.04 -7.79 8.76
CA HIS A 21 8.92 -7.38 7.88
C HIS A 21 8.17 -6.12 8.34
N HIS A 22 6.91 -6.27 8.81
CA HIS A 22 6.01 -5.17 9.17
C HIS A 22 5.90 -4.98 10.68
N SER A 23 6.65 -5.74 11.48
CA SER A 23 6.69 -5.59 12.93
C SER A 23 7.67 -4.47 13.31
N VAL A 24 7.39 -3.24 12.88
CA VAL A 24 8.25 -2.08 13.16
C VAL A 24 7.74 -1.20 14.30
N CYS A 25 6.48 -1.39 14.73
CA CYS A 25 5.80 -0.61 15.75
C CYS A 25 5.32 -1.50 16.91
N ASP A 26 5.38 -0.97 18.13
CA ASP A 26 5.05 -1.68 19.37
C ASP A 26 3.53 -1.76 19.54
N LYS A 27 2.99 -2.98 19.46
CA LYS A 27 1.57 -3.31 19.73
C LYS A 27 0.55 -2.56 18.86
N GLU A 28 0.98 -2.02 17.73
CA GLU A 28 0.11 -1.34 16.77
C GLU A 28 0.53 -1.64 15.33
N ASN A 29 -0.41 -1.51 14.39
CA ASN A 29 -0.10 -1.65 12.98
C ASN A 29 0.67 -0.40 12.50
N PRO A 30 1.81 -0.59 11.80
CA PRO A 30 2.59 0.54 11.33
C PRO A 30 1.84 1.28 10.21
N LYS A 31 1.77 2.60 10.32
CA LYS A 31 1.10 3.42 9.32
C LYS A 31 2.05 3.75 8.18
N ILE A 32 1.83 3.21 6.98
CA ILE A 32 2.64 3.57 5.81
C ILE A 32 2.35 5.02 5.43
N LEU A 33 3.38 5.88 5.44
CA LEU A 33 3.27 7.28 5.04
C LEU A 33 3.85 7.54 3.64
N PHE A 34 4.87 6.75 3.28
CA PHE A 34 5.56 6.88 2.00
C PHE A 34 6.22 5.54 1.64
N SER A 35 6.31 5.28 0.33
CA SER A 35 7.08 4.16 -0.21
C SER A 35 7.85 4.61 -1.44
N TRP A 36 9.10 4.18 -1.52
CA TRP A 36 9.98 4.39 -2.66
C TRP A 36 10.48 3.05 -3.16
N ALA A 37 10.35 2.85 -4.47
CA ALA A 37 10.97 1.75 -5.18
C ALA A 37 12.11 2.30 -6.06
N ARG A 38 13.05 1.44 -6.46
CA ARG A 38 14.18 1.87 -7.29
C ARG A 38 13.68 2.61 -8.54
N ASN A 39 14.31 3.73 -8.85
CA ASN A 39 13.98 4.62 -9.97
C ASN A 39 12.59 5.28 -9.90
N ALA A 40 11.90 5.15 -8.76
CA ALA A 40 10.67 5.91 -8.53
C ALA A 40 10.99 7.40 -8.35
N PRO A 41 10.25 8.31 -9.01
CA PRO A 41 10.16 9.70 -8.58
C PRO A 41 9.71 9.81 -7.12
N SER A 42 10.00 10.97 -6.52
CA SER A 42 9.49 11.34 -5.21
C SER A 42 7.97 11.37 -5.21
N LEU A 43 7.36 11.07 -4.07
CA LEU A 43 5.94 11.33 -3.86
C LEU A 43 5.75 12.83 -3.64
N SER A 44 4.95 13.46 -4.49
CA SER A 44 4.47 14.83 -4.28
C SER A 44 3.03 14.77 -3.80
N LEU A 45 2.78 15.34 -2.62
CA LEU A 45 1.40 15.58 -2.18
C LEU A 45 0.81 16.73 -3.01
N PRO A 46 -0.51 16.75 -3.28
CA PRO A 46 -1.16 17.88 -3.92
C PRO A 46 -1.01 19.17 -3.10
N ASP A 47 -1.23 20.31 -3.74
CA ASP A 47 -1.13 21.62 -3.09
C ASP A 47 -2.05 21.71 -1.86
N ASN A 48 -1.51 22.22 -0.75
CA ASN A 48 -2.21 22.36 0.54
C ASN A 48 -2.72 21.03 1.15
N VAL A 49 -2.12 19.89 0.78
CA VAL A 49 -2.36 18.59 1.39
C VAL A 49 -1.17 18.22 2.30
N GLY A 50 -1.44 17.79 3.53
CA GLY A 50 -0.40 17.35 4.46
C GLY A 50 -0.85 16.22 5.36
N VAL A 51 0.08 15.37 5.79
CA VAL A 51 -0.17 14.33 6.79
C VAL A 51 0.05 14.92 8.19
N ALA A 52 -0.93 14.75 9.08
CA ALA A 52 -0.80 15.20 10.47
C ALA A 52 0.18 14.31 11.25
N VAL A 53 1.15 14.92 11.93
CA VAL A 53 2.20 14.24 12.72
C VAL A 53 2.37 14.95 14.06
N GLY A 54 2.73 14.21 15.11
CA GLY A 54 2.78 14.67 16.49
C GLY A 54 1.42 15.08 17.07
N GLY A 55 1.44 15.57 18.31
CA GLY A 55 0.23 15.96 19.03
C GLY A 55 -0.74 14.78 19.11
N ASP A 56 -2.01 15.00 18.78
CA ASP A 56 -3.01 13.93 18.82
C ASP A 56 -2.99 13.04 17.57
N SER A 57 -2.06 13.21 16.62
CA SER A 57 -2.13 12.51 15.31
C SER A 57 -1.95 10.99 15.39
N GLY A 58 -1.37 10.49 16.48
CA GLY A 58 -0.99 9.08 16.64
C GLY A 58 0.33 8.71 15.94
N ILE A 59 1.07 9.71 15.42
CA ILE A 59 2.38 9.53 14.79
C ILE A 59 3.39 10.39 15.55
N ASP A 60 4.03 9.81 16.56
CA ASP A 60 5.06 10.47 17.37
C ASP A 60 6.47 10.12 16.91
N ASN A 61 6.61 9.00 16.19
CA ASN A 61 7.86 8.44 15.75
C ASN A 61 7.77 8.02 14.28
N TYR A 62 8.90 8.15 13.58
CA TYR A 62 9.08 7.61 12.23
C TYR A 62 9.99 6.40 12.26
N VAL A 63 9.65 5.39 11.47
CA VAL A 63 10.55 4.26 11.19
C VAL A 63 10.81 4.21 9.68
N VAL A 64 12.08 4.26 9.30
CA VAL A 64 12.51 4.11 7.91
C VAL A 64 13.00 2.68 7.70
N GLN A 65 12.30 1.94 6.87
CA GLN A 65 12.71 0.61 6.42
C GLN A 65 13.45 0.72 5.09
N VAL A 66 14.69 0.23 5.04
CA VAL A 66 15.51 0.16 3.83
C VAL A 66 15.70 -1.31 3.45
N HIS A 67 15.25 -1.67 2.24
CA HIS A 67 15.44 -3.01 1.70
C HIS A 67 16.70 -3.02 0.82
N TYR A 68 17.78 -3.57 1.35
CA TYR A 68 19.01 -3.80 0.59
C TYR A 68 18.91 -5.12 -0.18
N ASN A 69 19.01 -5.02 -1.50
CA ASN A 69 18.96 -6.19 -2.36
C ASN A 69 20.23 -7.06 -2.26
N ALA A 70 21.39 -6.43 -2.20
CA ALA A 70 22.68 -7.11 -2.21
C ALA A 70 23.56 -6.61 -1.06
N LYS A 71 24.37 -7.51 -0.51
CA LYS A 71 25.37 -7.16 0.50
C LYS A 71 26.39 -6.19 -0.12
N PHE A 72 26.78 -5.18 0.66
CA PHE A 72 27.84 -4.26 0.27
C PHE A 72 29.19 -4.96 0.15
N THR A 73 30.08 -4.37 -0.65
CA THR A 73 31.48 -4.78 -0.79
C THR A 73 32.40 -3.83 -0.03
N GLY A 74 33.45 -4.37 0.59
CA GLY A 74 34.31 -3.60 1.50
C GLY A 74 33.63 -3.17 2.80
N GLU A 75 34.28 -2.26 3.53
CA GLU A 75 33.77 -1.66 4.76
C GLU A 75 33.16 -0.27 4.47
N VAL A 76 31.97 -0.26 3.86
CA VAL A 76 31.26 0.97 3.51
C VAL A 76 30.06 1.22 4.41
N LEU A 77 29.85 2.49 4.76
CA LEU A 77 28.65 2.96 5.45
C LEU A 77 27.65 3.51 4.44
N ASP A 78 26.38 3.20 4.63
CA ASP A 78 25.28 3.77 3.87
C ASP A 78 24.47 4.74 4.76
N TYR A 79 24.07 5.86 4.16
CA TYR A 79 23.27 6.91 4.79
C TYR A 79 21.97 7.16 4.01
N SER A 80 21.47 6.16 3.29
CA SER A 80 20.22 6.24 2.54
C SER A 80 19.07 6.55 3.49
N GLY A 81 18.18 7.43 3.05
CA GLY A 81 17.06 7.87 3.88
C GLY A 81 16.03 8.66 3.10
N VAL A 82 15.14 9.34 3.85
CA VAL A 82 14.06 10.17 3.32
C VAL A 82 14.17 11.55 3.93
N VAL A 83 14.06 12.58 3.10
CA VAL A 83 13.94 13.98 3.56
C VAL A 83 12.45 14.32 3.67
N LEU A 84 12.03 14.82 4.83
CA LEU A 84 10.65 15.23 5.08
C LEU A 84 10.56 16.75 5.19
N ASN A 85 9.64 17.35 4.44
CA ASN A 85 9.28 18.75 4.61
C ASN A 85 8.17 18.85 5.65
N VAL A 86 8.50 19.39 6.83
CA VAL A 86 7.58 19.52 7.96
C VAL A 86 7.29 21.00 8.22
N THR A 87 6.04 21.32 8.52
CA THR A 87 5.59 22.68 8.85
C THR A 87 4.60 22.65 10.00
N SER A 88 4.57 23.71 10.80
CA SER A 88 3.53 23.95 11.81
C SER A 88 2.30 24.67 11.26
N LEU A 89 2.33 25.08 9.98
CA LEU A 89 1.19 25.70 9.31
C LEU A 89 0.14 24.62 9.00
N LYS A 90 -1.08 24.82 9.50
CA LYS A 90 -2.20 23.89 9.25
C LYS A 90 -2.53 23.90 7.74
N PRO A 91 -2.46 22.74 7.04
CA PRO A 91 -2.85 22.67 5.64
C PRO A 91 -4.37 22.81 5.48
N ARG A 92 -4.83 23.09 4.27
CA ARG A 92 -6.26 23.07 3.96
C ARG A 92 -6.83 21.66 4.08
N TYR A 93 -6.06 20.67 3.64
CA TYR A 93 -6.46 19.26 3.62
C TYR A 93 -5.52 18.40 4.47
N PHE A 94 -6.11 17.48 5.23
CA PHE A 94 -5.34 16.42 5.88
C PHE A 94 -5.39 15.15 5.05
N ALA A 95 -4.24 14.50 4.91
CA ALA A 95 -4.09 13.25 4.20
C ALA A 95 -3.76 12.07 5.09
N ASP A 96 -4.11 10.89 4.59
CA ASP A 96 -3.84 9.60 5.18
C ASP A 96 -3.68 8.52 4.10
N VAL A 97 -3.24 7.32 4.48
CA VAL A 97 -3.22 6.12 3.65
C VAL A 97 -4.27 5.15 4.19
N LEU A 98 -5.34 4.95 3.42
CA LEU A 98 -6.34 3.91 3.68
C LEU A 98 -5.85 2.58 3.11
N LEU A 99 -5.81 1.55 3.95
CA LEU A 99 -5.39 0.19 3.57
C LEU A 99 -6.62 -0.71 3.37
N MET A 100 -6.71 -1.32 2.19
CA MET A 100 -7.53 -2.50 1.93
C MET A 100 -6.63 -3.73 1.99
N VAL A 101 -6.91 -4.68 2.89
CA VAL A 101 -6.05 -5.83 3.18
C VAL A 101 -6.84 -7.12 3.31
N SER A 102 -6.25 -8.22 2.84
CA SER A 102 -6.79 -9.57 3.08
C SER A 102 -6.26 -10.16 4.38
N SER A 103 -7.12 -10.86 5.13
CA SER A 103 -6.79 -11.47 6.41
C SER A 103 -6.21 -12.88 6.25
N ALA A 104 -5.59 -13.35 7.33
CA ALA A 104 -5.03 -14.71 7.43
C ALA A 104 -6.08 -15.84 7.36
N TYR A 105 -7.38 -15.51 7.32
CA TYR A 105 -8.45 -16.49 7.14
C TYR A 105 -8.48 -17.07 5.72
N TYR A 106 -8.04 -16.29 4.73
CA TYR A 106 -8.01 -16.71 3.34
C TYR A 106 -6.69 -17.41 3.02
N ASN A 107 -6.78 -18.34 2.06
CA ASN A 107 -5.63 -19.07 1.56
C ASN A 107 -5.76 -19.28 0.05
N ILE A 108 -4.62 -19.49 -0.59
CA ILE A 108 -4.49 -19.70 -2.02
C ILE A 108 -4.16 -21.20 -2.22
N PRO A 109 -5.09 -21.99 -2.77
CA PRO A 109 -4.84 -23.40 -3.07
C PRO A 109 -3.70 -23.58 -4.08
N PRO A 110 -2.97 -24.70 -4.04
CA PRO A 110 -1.95 -25.01 -5.04
C PRO A 110 -2.56 -25.31 -6.41
N HIS A 111 -1.75 -25.23 -7.46
CA HIS A 111 -2.11 -25.59 -8.84
C HIS A 111 -3.29 -24.82 -9.48
N MET A 112 -3.61 -23.63 -8.97
CA MET A 112 -4.66 -22.80 -9.53
C MET A 112 -4.08 -21.78 -10.52
N SER A 113 -4.66 -21.67 -11.71
CA SER A 113 -4.28 -20.65 -12.69
C SER A 113 -4.76 -19.25 -12.31
N GLU A 114 -5.86 -19.18 -11.56
CA GLU A 114 -6.48 -17.96 -11.05
C GLU A 114 -7.10 -18.22 -9.68
N VAL A 115 -6.75 -17.39 -8.68
CA VAL A 115 -7.43 -17.31 -7.38
C VAL A 115 -7.71 -15.84 -7.09
N ALA A 116 -8.96 -15.51 -6.75
CA ALA A 116 -9.36 -14.15 -6.43
C ALA A 116 -9.57 -13.98 -4.92
N LEU A 117 -8.98 -12.94 -4.34
CA LEU A 117 -9.29 -12.46 -2.99
C LEU A 117 -9.96 -11.09 -3.10
N ASN A 118 -11.05 -10.93 -2.34
CA ASN A 118 -12.01 -9.83 -2.48
C ASN A 118 -12.04 -9.02 -1.19
N ILE A 119 -11.98 -7.71 -1.30
CA ILE A 119 -11.97 -6.77 -0.17
C ILE A 119 -12.98 -5.67 -0.46
N SER A 120 -13.89 -5.36 0.45
CA SER A 120 -14.81 -4.25 0.25
C SER A 120 -15.34 -3.65 1.54
N CYS A 121 -15.43 -2.33 1.60
CA CYS A 121 -16.02 -1.62 2.72
C CYS A 121 -16.84 -0.43 2.23
N THR A 122 -17.90 -0.13 2.96
CA THR A 122 -18.69 1.07 2.71
C THR A 122 -18.08 2.24 3.47
N TYR A 123 -17.87 3.35 2.77
CA TYR A 123 -17.41 4.60 3.34
C TYR A 123 -18.60 5.36 3.96
N TYR A 124 -18.63 5.48 5.28
CA TYR A 124 -19.69 6.19 6.03
C TYR A 124 -19.26 7.56 6.55
N GLY A 125 -18.19 8.13 5.98
CA GLY A 125 -17.66 9.42 6.40
C GLY A 125 -18.64 10.57 6.16
N PRO A 126 -18.51 11.69 6.90
CA PRO A 126 -19.42 12.83 6.77
C PRO A 126 -19.12 13.76 5.58
N THR A 127 -18.05 13.50 4.83
CA THR A 127 -17.52 14.39 3.78
C THR A 127 -16.98 13.57 2.61
N PRO A 128 -16.88 14.11 1.38
CA PRO A 128 -16.24 13.40 0.28
C PRO A 128 -14.78 13.03 0.58
N LEU A 129 -14.38 11.82 0.21
CA LEU A 129 -13.02 11.31 0.37
C LEU A 129 -12.28 11.37 -0.96
N HIS A 130 -11.23 12.18 -1.04
CA HIS A 130 -10.45 12.35 -2.27
C HIS A 130 -9.32 11.35 -2.32
N ILE A 131 -9.22 10.56 -3.39
CA ILE A 131 -8.22 9.52 -3.61
C ILE A 131 -7.32 9.92 -4.77
N PHE A 132 -6.08 10.33 -4.46
CA PHE A 132 -5.16 10.92 -5.45
C PHE A 132 -3.99 10.00 -5.83
N ALA A 133 -3.74 8.94 -5.06
CA ALA A 133 -2.74 7.94 -5.39
C ALA A 133 -3.11 6.56 -4.84
N TYR A 134 -2.54 5.51 -5.42
CA TYR A 134 -2.71 4.14 -4.96
C TYR A 134 -1.41 3.34 -5.04
N ARG A 135 -1.27 2.30 -4.22
CA ARG A 135 -0.17 1.34 -4.26
C ARG A 135 -0.72 -0.07 -4.14
N THR A 136 -0.23 -0.97 -4.98
CA THR A 136 -0.54 -2.39 -4.92
C THR A 136 0.62 -3.16 -4.30
N HIS A 137 0.32 -4.17 -3.48
CA HIS A 137 1.33 -5.04 -2.91
C HIS A 137 0.81 -6.48 -2.77
N ALA A 138 1.63 -7.41 -3.26
CA ALA A 138 1.53 -8.85 -3.07
C ALA A 138 2.93 -9.45 -3.17
N HIS A 139 3.08 -10.72 -2.82
CA HIS A 139 4.32 -11.47 -3.08
C HIS A 139 4.24 -12.15 -4.46
N SER A 140 5.01 -13.23 -4.67
CA SER A 140 5.32 -13.80 -5.99
C SER A 140 4.13 -14.35 -6.79
N LEU A 141 3.01 -14.66 -6.15
CA LEU A 141 1.81 -15.21 -6.80
C LEU A 141 0.89 -14.11 -7.33
N GLY A 142 1.01 -12.87 -6.84
CA GLY A 142 0.18 -11.76 -7.29
C GLY A 142 0.38 -11.45 -8.78
N ARG A 143 -0.71 -11.30 -9.52
CA ARG A 143 -0.71 -10.98 -10.97
C ARG A 143 -1.32 -9.63 -11.26
N ILE A 144 -2.43 -9.31 -10.61
CA ILE A 144 -3.04 -8.00 -10.72
C ILE A 144 -3.81 -7.67 -9.45
N ILE A 145 -3.78 -6.41 -9.04
CA ILE A 145 -4.65 -5.88 -8.00
C ILE A 145 -5.37 -4.67 -8.59
N THR A 146 -6.69 -4.67 -8.54
CA THR A 146 -7.52 -3.60 -9.06
C THR A 146 -8.44 -3.11 -7.96
N GLY A 147 -8.60 -1.79 -7.83
CA GLY A 147 -9.51 -1.13 -6.88
C GLY A 147 -10.51 -0.21 -7.57
N TYR A 148 -11.74 -0.18 -7.06
CA TYR A 148 -12.86 0.63 -7.55
C TYR A 148 -13.55 1.38 -6.40
N ASN A 149 -14.04 2.57 -6.72
CA ASN A 149 -15.08 3.26 -5.99
C ASN A 149 -16.43 2.95 -6.65
N ILE A 150 -17.44 2.64 -5.85
CA ILE A 150 -18.75 2.22 -6.36
C ILE A 150 -19.84 3.01 -5.66
N LEU A 151 -20.65 3.73 -6.44
CA LEU A 151 -21.79 4.49 -5.93
C LEU A 151 -22.97 4.33 -6.89
N ASN A 152 -24.14 3.93 -6.38
CA ASN A 152 -25.35 3.72 -7.20
C ASN A 152 -25.11 2.80 -8.42
N ASP A 153 -24.45 1.66 -8.21
CA ASP A 153 -24.02 0.70 -9.25
C ASP A 153 -23.06 1.28 -10.32
N GLN A 154 -22.56 2.52 -10.18
CA GLN A 154 -21.52 3.07 -11.04
C GLN A 154 -20.14 2.72 -10.49
N TRP A 155 -19.29 2.17 -11.35
CA TRP A 155 -17.93 1.73 -11.00
C TRP A 155 -16.90 2.73 -11.54
N THR A 156 -16.16 3.37 -10.65
CA THR A 156 -15.05 4.27 -10.98
C THR A 156 -13.74 3.61 -10.61
N LEU A 157 -12.85 3.41 -11.59
CA LEU A 157 -11.54 2.81 -11.35
C LEU A 157 -10.70 3.74 -10.48
N ILE A 158 -10.22 3.25 -9.34
CA ILE A 158 -9.23 3.94 -8.51
C ILE A 158 -7.84 3.64 -9.05
N GLY A 159 -7.53 2.36 -9.26
CA GLY A 159 -6.21 1.95 -9.72
C GLY A 159 -6.18 0.49 -10.11
N LYS A 160 -5.28 0.16 -11.05
CA LYS A 160 -5.03 -1.20 -11.54
C LYS A 160 -3.53 -1.37 -11.65
N GLY A 161 -2.95 -2.23 -10.81
CA GLY A 161 -1.50 -2.37 -10.70
C GLY A 161 -1.05 -3.83 -10.73
N ASN A 162 0.06 -4.09 -11.44
CA ASN A 162 0.80 -5.34 -11.34
C ASN A 162 1.68 -5.28 -10.08
N PRO A 163 1.43 -6.10 -9.04
CA PRO A 163 2.18 -6.04 -7.80
C PRO A 163 3.65 -6.52 -7.94
N GLN A 164 4.05 -7.08 -9.09
CA GLN A 164 5.45 -7.41 -9.38
C GLN A 164 6.24 -6.23 -9.99
N TRP A 165 5.57 -5.13 -10.33
CA TRP A 165 6.23 -3.89 -10.74
C TRP A 165 6.66 -3.07 -9.50
N PRO A 166 7.41 -1.96 -9.67
CA PRO A 166 7.85 -1.15 -8.54
C PRO A 166 6.67 -0.75 -7.66
N GLN A 167 6.66 -1.23 -6.41
CA GLN A 167 5.52 -1.09 -5.50
C GLN A 167 5.56 0.26 -4.77
N ARG A 168 5.35 1.33 -5.54
CA ARG A 168 5.24 2.73 -5.09
C ARG A 168 3.80 3.22 -5.16
N PHE A 169 3.57 4.44 -4.68
CA PHE A 169 2.32 5.16 -4.97
C PHE A 169 2.33 5.68 -6.40
N TYR A 170 1.32 5.26 -7.17
CA TYR A 170 1.00 5.76 -8.50
C TYR A 170 -0.16 6.75 -8.39
N PRO A 171 -0.16 7.86 -9.15
CA PRO A 171 -1.28 8.79 -9.13
C PRO A 171 -2.55 8.13 -9.68
N THR A 172 -3.70 8.52 -9.14
CA THR A 172 -4.99 8.31 -9.80
C THR A 172 -5.13 9.37 -10.90
N THR A 173 -5.59 9.01 -12.09
CA THR A 173 -5.74 9.97 -13.20
C THR A 173 -7.01 9.65 -13.99
N PRO A 174 -8.09 10.43 -13.82
CA PRO A 174 -8.24 11.57 -12.90
C PRO A 174 -8.28 11.16 -11.41
N GLU A 175 -8.23 12.14 -10.51
CA GLU A 175 -8.50 11.91 -9.09
C GLU A 175 -9.90 11.30 -8.90
N VAL A 176 -10.04 10.38 -7.93
CA VAL A 176 -11.32 9.72 -7.64
C VAL A 176 -11.88 10.26 -6.34
N VAL A 177 -13.16 10.64 -6.34
CA VAL A 177 -13.88 11.09 -5.15
C VAL A 177 -14.87 10.02 -4.72
N ALA A 178 -14.73 9.54 -3.49
CA ALA A 178 -15.68 8.63 -2.86
C ALA A 178 -16.63 9.42 -1.96
N GLU A 179 -17.89 9.53 -2.39
CA GLU A 179 -18.96 10.18 -1.63
C GLU A 179 -19.39 9.32 -0.43
N PRO A 180 -19.95 9.91 0.64
CA PRO A 180 -20.60 9.16 1.70
C PRO A 180 -21.60 8.12 1.15
N GLY A 181 -21.45 6.88 1.60
CA GLY A 181 -22.21 5.72 1.12
C GLY A 181 -21.56 4.95 -0.04
N SER A 182 -20.43 5.42 -0.58
CA SER A 182 -19.71 4.67 -1.61
C SER A 182 -19.11 3.37 -1.06
N ILE A 183 -19.06 2.34 -1.89
CA ILE A 183 -18.35 1.09 -1.60
C ILE A 183 -16.96 1.18 -2.25
N LEU A 184 -15.92 1.10 -1.43
CA LEU A 184 -14.55 0.89 -1.90
C LEU A 184 -14.33 -0.61 -2.01
N ALA A 185 -13.99 -1.10 -3.19
CA ALA A 185 -13.78 -2.52 -3.47
C ALA A 185 -12.43 -2.76 -4.14
N ALA A 186 -11.72 -3.81 -3.73
CA ALA A 186 -10.49 -4.26 -4.36
C ALA A 186 -10.52 -5.77 -4.59
N GLN A 187 -9.86 -6.21 -5.65
CA GLN A 187 -9.71 -7.62 -5.98
C GLN A 187 -8.25 -7.89 -6.35
N CYS A 188 -7.65 -8.85 -5.66
CA CYS A 188 -6.35 -9.40 -5.98
C CYS A 188 -6.51 -10.71 -6.74
N ILE A 189 -5.80 -10.83 -7.86
CA ILE A 189 -5.73 -12.06 -8.64
C ILE A 189 -4.35 -12.66 -8.50
N PHE A 190 -4.33 -13.94 -8.13
CA PHE A 190 -3.14 -14.75 -7.92
C PHE A 190 -3.06 -15.89 -8.93
N ASN A 191 -1.85 -16.34 -9.21
CA ASN A 191 -1.58 -17.58 -9.93
C ASN A 191 -0.64 -18.44 -9.09
N SER A 192 -1.13 -19.61 -8.67
CA SER A 192 -0.43 -20.57 -7.83
C SER A 192 -0.11 -21.87 -8.59
N THR A 193 -0.10 -21.85 -9.92
CA THR A 193 0.14 -23.04 -10.75
C THR A 193 1.44 -23.75 -10.38
N THR A 194 2.45 -22.99 -9.96
CA THR A 194 3.79 -23.48 -9.59
C THR A 194 3.96 -23.85 -8.11
N ARG A 195 2.93 -23.69 -7.28
CA ARG A 195 2.97 -24.06 -5.85
C ARG A 195 2.39 -25.46 -5.68
N ASP A 196 3.08 -26.29 -4.91
CA ASP A 196 2.64 -27.64 -4.56
C ASP A 196 1.86 -27.69 -3.23
N THR A 197 1.92 -26.62 -2.44
CA THR A 197 1.24 -26.51 -1.14
C THR A 197 0.37 -25.25 -1.08
N VAL A 198 -0.62 -25.30 -0.18
CA VAL A 198 -1.45 -24.13 0.16
C VAL A 198 -0.55 -22.97 0.58
N THR A 199 -0.84 -21.78 0.04
CA THR A 199 -0.16 -20.54 0.39
C THR A 199 -1.09 -19.69 1.24
N TYR A 200 -0.66 -19.39 2.47
CA TYR A 200 -1.44 -18.58 3.42
C TYR A 200 -1.14 -17.10 3.28
N ILE A 201 -2.11 -16.25 3.64
CA ILE A 201 -1.89 -14.81 3.77
C ILE A 201 -1.04 -14.53 5.02
N GLY A 202 0.03 -13.76 4.86
CA GLY A 202 1.01 -13.48 5.90
C GLY A 202 2.23 -12.70 5.41
N ALA A 203 3.09 -12.27 6.33
CA ALA A 203 4.15 -11.30 6.04
C ALA A 203 5.44 -11.86 5.41
N HIS A 204 5.65 -13.17 5.48
CA HIS A 204 6.89 -13.76 4.95
C HIS A 204 6.82 -13.98 3.45
N GLY A 205 7.95 -13.95 2.74
CA GLY A 205 7.98 -14.11 1.28
C GLY A 205 7.48 -15.47 0.74
N LYS A 206 7.31 -16.47 1.62
CA LYS A 206 6.66 -17.75 1.28
C LYS A 206 5.12 -17.68 1.39
N ASN A 207 4.61 -16.77 2.21
CA ASN A 207 3.20 -16.40 2.29
C ASN A 207 2.82 -15.48 1.12
N GLU A 208 1.57 -15.05 1.09
CA GLU A 208 1.09 -14.00 0.19
C GLU A 208 0.50 -12.82 0.95
N MET A 209 0.35 -11.71 0.24
CA MET A 209 -0.39 -10.54 0.70
C MET A 209 -1.32 -10.04 -0.41
N CYS A 210 -2.40 -9.38 -0.01
CA CYS A 210 -3.31 -8.69 -0.91
C CYS A 210 -3.58 -7.32 -0.31
N ASN A 211 -2.77 -6.34 -0.69
CA ASN A 211 -2.85 -5.00 -0.12
C ASN A 211 -3.07 -3.98 -1.25
N PHE A 212 -4.10 -3.16 -1.08
CA PHE A 212 -4.38 -2.01 -1.92
C PHE A 212 -4.42 -0.76 -1.03
N TYR A 213 -3.37 0.05 -1.12
CA TYR A 213 -3.24 1.29 -0.37
C TYR A 213 -3.78 2.44 -1.20
N MET A 214 -4.52 3.34 -0.58
CA MET A 214 -5.04 4.56 -1.20
C MET A 214 -4.56 5.75 -0.40
N TYR A 215 -3.87 6.67 -1.06
CA TYR A 215 -3.57 7.97 -0.48
C TYR A 215 -4.82 8.85 -0.62
N ILE A 216 -5.34 9.24 0.53
CA ILE A 216 -6.61 9.93 0.66
C ILE A 216 -6.42 11.30 1.32
N TYR A 217 -7.31 12.25 1.05
CA TYR A 217 -7.40 13.47 1.85
C TYR A 217 -8.84 13.96 2.01
N VAL A 218 -9.03 14.78 3.05
CA VAL A 218 -10.29 15.47 3.38
C VAL A 218 -9.99 16.90 3.82
N GLU A 219 -11.00 17.79 3.78
CA GLU A 219 -10.90 19.14 4.37
C GLU A 219 -10.47 19.03 5.84
N SER A 220 -9.58 19.92 6.27
CA SER A 220 -8.89 19.79 7.56
C SER A 220 -9.79 19.85 8.79
N GLU A 221 -11.03 20.33 8.65
CA GLU A 221 -12.06 20.27 9.70
C GLU A 221 -12.50 18.83 10.01
N TYR A 222 -12.42 17.92 9.03
CA TYR A 222 -12.78 16.51 9.18
C TYR A 222 -11.57 15.63 9.51
N GLY A 223 -10.35 16.15 9.62
CA GLY A 223 -9.13 15.33 9.72
C GLY A 223 -9.09 14.30 10.84
N THR A 224 -9.84 14.48 11.93
CA THR A 224 -9.97 13.50 13.01
C THR A 224 -10.63 12.19 12.56
N MET A 225 -11.46 12.23 11.51
CA MET A 225 -12.13 11.06 10.95
C MET A 225 -11.14 10.08 10.30
N LEU A 226 -10.01 10.57 9.77
CA LEU A 226 -9.03 9.73 9.05
C LEU A 226 -8.51 8.62 9.96
N LYS A 227 -8.38 8.91 11.26
CA LYS A 227 -7.99 7.94 12.29
C LYS A 227 -9.04 6.85 12.54
N GLN A 228 -10.30 7.11 12.19
CA GLN A 228 -11.42 6.21 12.41
C GLN A 228 -11.71 5.29 11.21
N LEU A 229 -11.13 5.58 10.04
CA LEU A 229 -11.39 4.79 8.83
C LEU A 229 -10.89 3.35 8.92
N GLY A 230 -9.92 3.08 9.80
CA GLY A 230 -9.37 1.74 10.02
C GLY A 230 -8.85 1.09 8.74
N GLU A 231 -8.67 -0.23 8.79
CA GLU A 231 -8.36 -1.04 7.62
C GLU A 231 -9.65 -1.61 7.03
N CYS A 232 -9.72 -1.67 5.71
CA CYS A 232 -10.78 -2.37 5.02
C CYS A 232 -10.41 -3.83 4.79
N LEU A 233 -11.26 -4.74 5.25
CA LEU A 233 -10.98 -6.17 5.32
C LEU A 233 -11.75 -6.97 4.25
N ASP A 234 -11.49 -8.27 4.21
CA ASP A 234 -12.07 -9.20 3.24
C ASP A 234 -13.60 -9.11 3.15
N SER A 235 -14.11 -9.39 1.96
CA SER A 235 -15.53 -9.37 1.66
C SER A 235 -16.02 -10.70 1.08
N ASN A 236 -17.13 -11.17 1.66
CA ASN A 236 -17.89 -12.32 1.18
C ASN A 236 -19.13 -11.89 0.36
N ASP A 237 -19.22 -10.64 -0.08
CA ASP A 237 -20.33 -10.16 -0.91
C ASP A 237 -20.23 -10.72 -2.34
N THR A 238 -20.76 -11.93 -2.53
CA THR A 238 -20.76 -12.61 -3.82
C THR A 238 -21.56 -11.85 -4.88
N LYS A 239 -22.56 -11.05 -4.51
CA LYS A 239 -23.38 -10.28 -5.46
C LYS A 239 -22.61 -9.09 -6.01
N LEU A 240 -21.86 -8.39 -5.17
CA LEU A 240 -20.97 -7.31 -5.57
C LEU A 240 -19.88 -7.83 -6.51
N PHE A 241 -19.16 -8.87 -6.12
CA PHE A 241 -18.01 -9.37 -6.89
C PHE A 241 -18.41 -10.18 -8.13
N ALA A 242 -19.67 -10.62 -8.25
CA ALA A 242 -20.21 -11.13 -9.51
C ALA A 242 -20.36 -10.03 -10.58
N LYS A 243 -20.52 -8.77 -10.17
CA LYS A 243 -20.56 -7.60 -11.07
C LYS A 243 -19.18 -6.97 -11.31
N TYR A 244 -18.12 -7.46 -10.67
CA TYR A 244 -16.78 -6.90 -10.80
C TYR A 244 -16.35 -6.91 -12.28
N PRO A 245 -15.85 -5.79 -12.85
CA PRO A 245 -15.54 -5.72 -14.27
C PRO A 245 -14.56 -6.81 -14.71
N ALA A 246 -14.87 -7.54 -15.78
CA ALA A 246 -14.01 -8.63 -16.27
C ALA A 246 -12.59 -8.13 -16.64
N GLU A 247 -12.49 -6.90 -17.15
CA GLU A 247 -11.21 -6.25 -17.46
C GLU A 247 -10.33 -6.04 -16.22
N ALA A 248 -10.90 -5.99 -15.02
CA ALA A 248 -10.14 -5.82 -13.78
C ALA A 248 -9.26 -7.02 -13.44
N ARG A 249 -9.59 -8.21 -13.98
CA ARG A 249 -8.83 -9.45 -13.78
C ARG A 249 -7.75 -9.69 -14.82
N LYS A 250 -7.85 -9.02 -15.98
CA LYS A 250 -6.84 -9.16 -17.03
C LYS A 250 -5.51 -8.55 -16.57
N PRO A 251 -4.39 -9.30 -16.60
CA PRO A 251 -3.08 -8.75 -16.32
C PRO A 251 -2.80 -7.50 -17.18
N LEU A 252 -2.02 -6.57 -16.64
CA LEU A 252 -1.54 -5.44 -17.44
C LEU A 252 -0.59 -5.95 -18.54
N GLU A 253 -0.57 -5.24 -19.65
CA GLU A 253 0.39 -5.51 -20.72
C GLU A 253 1.83 -5.37 -20.19
N ARG A 254 2.73 -6.11 -20.84
CA ARG A 254 4.15 -6.09 -20.52
C ARG A 254 4.69 -4.66 -20.55
N ASN A 255 5.44 -4.27 -19.53
CA ASN A 255 6.10 -2.97 -19.48
C ASN A 255 7.60 -3.18 -19.18
N PRO A 256 8.46 -3.23 -20.22
CA PRO A 256 9.87 -3.51 -20.05
C PRO A 256 10.61 -2.56 -19.11
N LEU A 257 10.18 -1.28 -19.05
CA LEU A 257 10.79 -0.30 -18.15
C LEU A 257 10.47 -0.63 -16.69
N LEU A 258 9.19 -0.81 -16.35
CA LEU A 258 8.80 -1.15 -14.98
C LEU A 258 9.32 -2.54 -14.57
N GLU A 259 9.39 -3.49 -15.50
CA GLU A 259 10.03 -4.79 -15.26
C GLU A 259 11.52 -4.67 -14.95
N MET A 260 12.24 -3.82 -15.69
CA MET A 260 13.65 -3.56 -15.42
C MET A 260 13.86 -2.82 -14.09
N GLU A 261 12.98 -1.89 -13.74
CA GLU A 261 13.02 -1.17 -12.46
C GLU A 261 12.72 -2.06 -11.25
N ALA A 262 11.80 -3.02 -11.42
CA ALA A 262 11.47 -4.00 -10.39
C ALA A 262 12.56 -5.06 -10.21
N ASN A 263 13.34 -5.32 -11.25
CA ASN A 263 14.41 -6.31 -11.20
C ASN A 263 15.53 -5.88 -10.24
N MET A 264 15.85 -6.80 -9.36
CA MET A 264 16.99 -6.72 -8.44
C MET A 264 18.30 -6.68 -9.24
N THR A 265 19.18 -5.72 -8.96
CA THR A 265 20.49 -5.65 -9.63
C THR A 265 21.54 -6.45 -8.89
N MET A 266 22.39 -7.13 -9.66
CA MET A 266 23.55 -7.87 -9.14
C MET A 266 24.74 -6.97 -8.83
N GLU A 267 24.74 -5.72 -9.32
CA GLU A 267 25.73 -4.72 -8.97
C GLU A 267 25.66 -4.41 -7.47
N ARG A 268 26.79 -4.54 -6.79
CA ARG A 268 26.92 -4.30 -5.35
C ARG A 268 27.48 -2.92 -5.11
N PHE A 269 27.00 -2.28 -4.05
CA PHE A 269 27.53 -1.00 -3.59
C PHE A 269 28.76 -1.23 -2.72
N GLY A 270 29.85 -0.51 -3.00
CA GLY A 270 31.05 -0.49 -2.16
C GLY A 270 32.35 -0.51 -2.95
N GLU A 271 33.47 -0.61 -2.24
CA GLU A 271 34.79 -0.75 -2.86
C GLU A 271 35.04 -2.21 -3.27
N ASN A 272 35.82 -2.42 -4.33
CA ASN A 272 36.20 -3.74 -4.83
C ASN A 272 37.39 -4.31 -4.07
#